data_AF-A0A936XVY5-F1
#
_entry.id   AF-A0A936XVY5-F1
#
_cell.length_a   1.000
_cell.length_b   1.000
_cell.length_c   1.000
_cell.angle_alpha   90.00
_cell.angle_beta   90.00
_cell.angle_gamma   90.00
#
_symmetry.space_group_name_H-M   'P 1'
#
loop_
_entity.id
_entity.type
_entity.pdbx_description
1 polymer ?
#
loop_
_entity_poly.entity_id
_entity_poly.type
_entity_poly.pdbx_seq_one_letter_code
_entity_poly.pdbx_strand_id
1 'polypeptide(L)'
;MNPRIRNVFPLIITFVVLTITVLIAKFLLAGKGGVDYTVVMAANCMFFLVSLLVFRMQYNAMHNSNPNVFIRSVMSGMIIKVFVCIGAVIGYYFLSRDNFNKPAVYTGMVIYIIYLTVEVRTIMKLNKNKNA
;
A
#
# COMPACT_ATOMS: atom_id res chain seq x y z
N MET A 1 -18.82 6.32 -9.21
CA MET A 1 -18.68 7.71 -8.75
C MET A 1 -17.20 7.99 -8.55
N ASN A 2 -16.60 9.00 -9.19
CA ASN A 2 -15.15 9.20 -9.09
C ASN A 2 -14.80 9.69 -7.66
N PRO A 3 -13.84 9.08 -6.93
CA PRO A 3 -13.47 9.56 -5.60
C PRO A 3 -12.93 10.99 -5.70
N ARG A 4 -13.48 11.88 -4.87
CA ARG A 4 -12.96 13.25 -4.76
C ARG A 4 -11.54 13.19 -4.20
N ILE A 5 -10.64 14.05 -4.67
CA ILE A 5 -9.20 14.01 -4.31
C ILE A 5 -8.96 14.07 -2.78
N ARG A 6 -9.89 14.71 -2.05
CA ARG A 6 -9.90 14.76 -0.58
C ARG A 6 -9.97 13.39 0.10
N ASN A 7 -10.57 12.39 -0.56
CA ASN A 7 -10.77 11.06 0.00
C ASN A 7 -9.53 10.17 -0.16
N VAL A 8 -8.71 10.42 -1.18
CA VAL A 8 -7.41 9.74 -1.38
C VAL A 8 -6.26 10.41 -0.63
N PHE A 9 -6.52 11.59 -0.04
CA PHE A 9 -5.53 12.39 0.67
C PHE A 9 -4.74 11.63 1.75
N PRO A 10 -5.35 10.75 2.57
CA PRO A 10 -4.60 9.95 3.55
C PRO A 10 -3.57 9.02 2.91
N LEU A 11 -3.89 8.42 1.75
CA LEU A 11 -2.96 7.54 1.03
C LEU A 11 -1.79 8.32 0.42
N ILE A 12 -2.06 9.54 -0.08
CA ILE A 12 -1.03 10.44 -0.61
C ILE A 12 -0.08 10.87 0.52
N ILE A 13 -0.62 11.26 1.68
CA ILE A 13 0.20 11.59 2.85
C ILE A 13 1.06 10.40 3.24
N THR A 14 0.51 9.20 3.32
CA THR A 14 1.28 7.99 3.65
C THR A 14 2.41 7.76 2.66
N PHE A 15 2.16 7.92 1.36
CA PHE A 15 3.21 7.82 0.33
C PHE A 15 4.32 8.84 0.53
N VAL A 16 3.98 10.11 0.77
CA VAL A 16 4.96 11.18 0.97
C VAL A 16 5.76 10.95 2.26
N VAL A 17 5.10 10.62 3.37
CA VAL A 17 5.76 10.34 4.65
C VAL A 17 6.70 9.16 4.55
N LEU A 18 6.28 8.05 3.94
CA LEU A 18 7.13 6.89 3.74
C LEU A 18 8.30 7.19 2.80
N THR A 19 8.06 7.94 1.72
CA THR A 19 9.12 8.37 0.78
C THR A 19 10.18 9.20 1.52
N ILE A 20 9.76 10.21 2.28
CA ILE A 20 10.67 11.04 3.08
C ILE A 20 11.42 10.17 4.11
N THR A 21 10.73 9.25 4.78
CA THR A 21 11.34 8.35 5.77
C THR A 21 12.42 7.48 5.13
N VAL A 22 12.15 6.90 3.94
CA VAL A 22 13.12 6.09 3.19
C VAL A 22 14.31 6.94 2.72
N LEU A 23 14.08 8.19 2.28
CA LEU A 23 15.15 9.10 1.87
C LEU A 23 16.04 9.53 3.05
N ILE A 24 15.44 9.87 4.20
CA ILE A 24 16.17 10.19 5.43
C ILE A 24 16.97 8.96 5.88
N ALA A 25 16.36 7.77 5.88
CA ALA A 25 17.05 6.53 6.23
C ALA A 25 18.22 6.26 5.28
N LYS A 26 18.04 6.44 3.96
CA LYS A 26 19.13 6.31 2.97
C LYS A 26 20.28 7.28 3.26
N PHE A 27 19.97 8.54 3.58
CA PHE A 27 20.96 9.57 3.87
C PHE A 27 21.71 9.31 5.18
N LEU A 28 20.99 8.99 6.27
CA LEU A 28 21.59 8.75 7.59
C LEU A 28 22.39 7.44 7.65
N LEU A 29 21.92 6.40 6.97
CA LEU A 29 22.53 5.08 7.04
C LEU A 29 23.56 4.86 5.92
N ALA A 30 23.63 5.71 4.89
CA ALA A 30 24.69 5.82 3.87
C ALA A 30 25.45 4.51 3.52
N GLY A 31 24.74 3.38 3.35
CA GLY A 31 25.31 2.08 3.01
C GLY A 31 25.69 1.15 4.17
N LYS A 32 25.56 1.56 5.43
CA LYS A 32 25.92 0.76 6.63
C LYS A 32 24.88 -0.31 7.02
N GLY A 33 23.71 -0.35 6.38
CA GLY A 33 22.61 -1.24 6.76
C GLY A 33 22.44 -2.48 5.87
N GLY A 34 23.17 -2.59 4.76
CA GLY A 34 22.96 -3.66 3.78
C GLY A 34 21.54 -3.71 3.21
N VAL A 35 20.75 -2.65 3.33
CA VAL A 35 19.38 -2.53 2.80
C VAL A 35 19.42 -1.82 1.46
N ASP A 36 18.85 -2.44 0.43
CA ASP A 36 18.67 -1.80 -0.86
C ASP A 36 17.45 -0.87 -0.82
N TYR A 37 17.72 0.42 -0.64
CA TYR A 37 16.70 1.47 -0.62
C TYR A 37 15.95 1.61 -1.95
N THR A 38 16.53 1.16 -3.07
CA THR A 38 15.86 1.18 -4.38
C THR A 38 14.68 0.23 -4.39
N VAL A 39 14.86 -0.96 -3.82
CA VAL A 39 13.82 -2.00 -3.70
C VAL A 39 12.74 -1.55 -2.73
N VAL A 40 13.11 -0.93 -1.60
CA VAL A 40 12.15 -0.39 -0.64
C VAL A 40 11.32 0.74 -1.26
N MET A 41 11.94 1.63 -2.04
CA MET A 41 11.24 2.71 -2.74
C MET A 41 10.31 2.17 -3.83
N ALA A 42 10.75 1.16 -4.60
CA ALA A 42 9.93 0.49 -5.58
C ALA A 42 8.71 -0.18 -4.93
N ALA A 43 8.89 -0.86 -3.80
CA ALA A 43 7.80 -1.43 -3.03
C ALA A 43 6.82 -0.36 -2.54
N ASN A 44 7.30 0.78 -2.03
CA ASN A 44 6.46 1.91 -1.61
C ASN A 44 5.59 2.43 -2.77
N CYS A 45 6.19 2.65 -3.95
CA CYS A 45 5.47 3.08 -5.14
C CYS A 45 4.42 2.05 -5.58
N MET A 46 4.79 0.77 -5.60
CA MET A 46 3.88 -0.32 -5.95
C MET A 46 2.69 -0.39 -4.99
N PHE A 47 2.91 -0.37 -3.67
CA PHE A 47 1.82 -0.42 -2.69
C PHE A 47 0.94 0.82 -2.73
N PHE A 48 1.49 1.99 -3.05
CA PHE A 48 0.71 3.19 -3.30
C PHE A 48 -0.26 3.01 -4.47
N LEU A 49 0.22 2.56 -5.62
CA LEU A 49 -0.58 2.35 -6.83
C LEU A 49 -1.69 1.31 -6.60
N VAL A 50 -1.34 0.18 -5.98
CA VAL A 50 -2.31 -0.88 -5.65
C VAL A 50 -3.36 -0.36 -4.67
N SER A 51 -2.95 0.38 -3.64
CA SER A 51 -3.88 0.97 -2.67
C SER A 51 -4.81 2.00 -3.33
N LEU A 52 -4.36 2.74 -4.34
CA LEU A 52 -5.22 3.66 -5.09
C LEU A 52 -6.30 2.91 -5.89
N LEU A 53 -5.92 1.81 -6.55
CA LEU A 53 -6.85 0.95 -7.29
C LEU A 53 -7.89 0.32 -6.36
N VAL A 54 -7.43 -0.29 -5.26
CA VAL A 54 -8.29 -0.94 -4.27
C VAL A 54 -9.21 0.07 -3.60
N PHE A 55 -8.69 1.24 -3.22
CA PHE A 55 -9.49 2.32 -2.65
C PHE A 55 -10.61 2.77 -3.61
N ARG A 56 -10.33 2.89 -4.91
CA ARG A 56 -11.34 3.24 -5.92
C ARG A 56 -12.45 2.18 -6.00
N MET A 57 -12.10 0.90 -5.94
CA MET A 57 -13.08 -0.19 -5.91
C MET A 57 -13.95 -0.13 -4.65
N GLN A 58 -13.33 -0.01 -3.48
CA GLN A 58 -14.01 0.07 -2.20
C GLN A 58 -14.90 1.32 -2.10
N TYR A 59 -14.44 2.46 -2.62
CA TYR A 59 -15.20 3.71 -2.67
C TYR A 59 -16.47 3.57 -3.51
N ASN A 60 -16.40 2.93 -4.68
CA ASN A 60 -17.60 2.65 -5.47
C ASN A 60 -18.54 1.68 -4.75
N ALA A 61 -17.99 0.66 -4.11
CA ALA A 61 -18.78 -0.35 -3.39
C ALA A 61 -19.56 0.23 -2.20
N MET A 62 -19.01 1.22 -1.49
CA MET A 62 -19.69 1.93 -0.38
C MET A 62 -20.95 2.69 -0.82
N HIS A 63 -21.07 3.06 -2.10
CA HIS A 63 -22.23 3.78 -2.61
C HIS A 63 -23.34 2.85 -3.11
N ASN A 64 -23.09 1.54 -3.12
CA ASN A 64 -24.09 0.57 -3.49
C ASN A 64 -25.15 0.45 -2.39
N SER A 65 -26.40 0.16 -2.77
CA SER A 65 -27.50 -0.07 -1.83
C SER A 65 -27.31 -1.36 -1.01
N ASN A 66 -26.55 -2.33 -1.54
CA ASN A 66 -26.29 -3.60 -0.88
C ASN A 66 -24.97 -3.57 -0.05
N PRO A 67 -25.04 -3.66 1.29
CA PRO A 67 -23.86 -3.66 2.15
C PRO A 67 -22.88 -4.82 1.87
N ASN A 68 -23.37 -5.96 1.38
CA ASN A 68 -22.52 -7.11 1.07
C ASN A 68 -21.55 -6.81 -0.08
N VAL A 69 -21.89 -5.87 -0.97
CA VAL A 69 -20.98 -5.42 -2.04
C VAL A 69 -19.77 -4.72 -1.46
N PHE A 70 -19.94 -3.92 -0.41
CA PHE A 70 -18.85 -3.26 0.30
C PHE A 70 -17.91 -4.27 0.96
N ILE A 71 -18.46 -5.20 1.75
CA ILE A 71 -17.66 -6.24 2.44
C ILE A 71 -16.85 -7.06 1.44
N ARG A 72 -17.49 -7.51 0.35
CA ARG A 72 -16.82 -8.24 -0.72
C ARG A 72 -15.71 -7.42 -1.37
N SER A 73 -15.92 -6.13 -1.62
CA SER A 73 -14.87 -5.27 -2.17
C SER A 73 -13.68 -5.09 -1.24
N VAL A 74 -13.90 -5.08 0.08
CA VAL A 74 -12.80 -5.03 1.06
C VAL A 74 -12.01 -6.34 1.03
N MET A 75 -12.69 -7.48 1.02
CA MET A 75 -12.06 -8.81 0.91
C MET A 75 -11.28 -8.96 -0.40
N SER A 76 -11.87 -8.59 -1.53
CA SER A 76 -11.18 -8.61 -2.84
C SER A 76 -9.96 -7.69 -2.85
N GLY A 77 -10.06 -6.51 -2.22
CA GLY A 77 -8.94 -5.58 -2.09
C GLY A 77 -7.75 -6.17 -1.32
N MET A 78 -8.02 -6.85 -0.21
CA MET A 78 -7.00 -7.56 0.56
C MET A 78 -6.34 -8.66 -0.29
N ILE A 79 -7.14 -9.47 -0.98
CA ILE A 79 -6.66 -10.55 -1.86
C ILE A 79 -5.74 -9.98 -2.94
N ILE A 80 -6.15 -8.92 -3.64
CA ILE A 80 -5.34 -8.26 -4.66
C ILE A 80 -3.98 -7.85 -4.09
N LYS A 81 -3.95 -7.21 -2.91
CA LYS A 81 -2.70 -6.77 -2.29
C LYS A 81 -1.79 -7.94 -1.93
N VAL A 82 -2.34 -9.03 -1.40
CA VAL A 82 -1.56 -10.23 -1.05
C VAL A 82 -0.97 -10.85 -2.32
N PHE A 83 -1.75 -11.03 -3.39
CA PHE A 83 -1.24 -11.55 -4.65
C PHE A 83 -0.16 -10.66 -5.27
N VAL A 84 -0.36 -9.34 -5.25
CA VAL A 84 0.62 -8.38 -5.76
C VAL A 84 1.90 -8.43 -4.90
N CYS A 85 1.78 -8.54 -3.57
CA CYS A 85 2.93 -8.71 -2.68
C CYS A 85 3.71 -10.00 -2.97
N ILE A 86 3.02 -11.15 -3.09
CA ILE A 86 3.63 -12.44 -3.42
C ILE A 86 4.32 -12.36 -4.79
N GLY A 87 3.63 -11.83 -5.79
CA GLY A 87 4.18 -11.65 -7.14
C GLY A 87 5.42 -10.75 -7.15
N ALA A 88 5.43 -9.68 -6.35
CA ALA A 88 6.58 -8.79 -6.25
C ALA A 88 7.78 -9.46 -5.57
N VAL A 89 7.57 -10.23 -4.51
CA VAL A 89 8.66 -10.96 -3.83
C VAL A 89 9.25 -12.03 -4.76
N ILE A 90 8.39 -12.81 -5.43
CA ILE A 90 8.81 -13.83 -6.39
C ILE A 90 9.55 -13.17 -7.56
N GLY A 91 8.99 -12.11 -8.15
CA GLY A 91 9.61 -11.37 -9.25
C GLY A 91 10.98 -10.81 -8.86
N TYR A 92 11.09 -10.20 -7.68
CA TYR A 92 12.35 -9.68 -7.15
C TYR A 92 13.38 -10.78 -6.91
N TYR A 93 12.96 -11.95 -6.41
CA TYR A 93 13.82 -13.12 -6.23
C TYR A 93 14.41 -13.60 -7.57
N PHE A 94 13.58 -13.74 -8.61
CA PHE A 94 14.05 -14.19 -9.93
C PHE A 94 14.94 -13.16 -10.64
N LEU A 95 14.66 -11.86 -10.48
CA LEU A 95 15.43 -10.77 -11.08
C LEU A 95 16.79 -10.57 -10.41
N SER A 96 16.83 -10.66 -9.07
CA SER A 96 18.02 -10.31 -8.30
C SER A 96 18.97 -11.48 -8.09
N ARG A 97 18.50 -12.72 -8.23
CA ARG A 97 19.27 -13.97 -8.01
C ARG A 97 20.19 -13.87 -6.79
N ASP A 98 21.49 -13.65 -7.00
CA ASP A 98 22.53 -13.61 -5.96
C ASP A 98 22.53 -12.32 -5.13
N ASN A 99 21.95 -11.23 -5.63
CA ASN A 99 21.83 -9.93 -4.94
C ASN A 99 20.51 -9.78 -4.16
N PHE A 100 19.87 -10.90 -3.79
CA PHE A 100 18.59 -10.86 -3.09
C PHE A 100 18.72 -10.24 -1.69
N ASN A 101 18.25 -9.01 -1.57
CA ASN A 101 18.27 -8.25 -0.33
C ASN A 101 17.08 -8.60 0.60
N LYS A 102 17.26 -9.58 1.49
CA LYS A 102 16.27 -9.96 2.52
C LYS A 102 15.78 -8.78 3.37
N PRO A 103 16.65 -7.91 3.94
CA PRO A 103 16.17 -6.83 4.81
C PRO A 103 15.37 -5.76 4.06
N ALA A 104 15.63 -5.53 2.76
CA ALA A 104 14.78 -4.67 1.94
C ALA A 104 13.36 -5.25 1.79
N VAL A 105 13.22 -6.56 1.59
CA VAL A 105 11.91 -7.22 1.51
C VAL A 105 11.15 -7.12 2.84
N TYR A 106 11.81 -7.37 3.98
CA TYR A 106 11.17 -7.21 5.29
C TYR A 106 10.72 -5.77 5.55
N THR A 107 11.53 -4.78 5.13
CA THR A 107 11.14 -3.37 5.22
C THR A 107 9.92 -3.07 4.33
N GLY A 108 9.88 -3.63 3.13
CA GLY A 108 8.71 -3.57 2.24
C GLY A 108 7.44 -4.17 2.86
N MET A 109 7.56 -5.24 3.65
CA MET A 109 6.43 -5.82 4.39
C MET A 109 5.90 -4.90 5.50
N VAL A 110 6.79 -4.15 6.17
CA VAL A 110 6.36 -3.12 7.13
C VAL A 110 5.57 -2.02 6.41
N ILE A 111 6.05 -1.57 5.26
CA ILE A 111 5.35 -0.59 4.41
C ILE A 111 3.97 -1.11 3.99
N TYR A 112 3.86 -2.38 3.60
CA TYR A 112 2.59 -3.02 3.27
C TYR A 112 1.57 -2.91 4.42
N ILE A 113 1.96 -3.22 5.65
CA ILE A 113 1.07 -3.15 6.83
C ILE A 113 0.60 -1.71 7.07
N ILE A 114 1.47 -0.72 6.88
CA ILE A 114 1.13 0.70 7.02
C ILE A 114 0.06 1.08 6.00
N TYR A 115 0.24 0.72 4.72
CA TYR A 115 -0.75 0.98 3.67
C TYR A 115 -2.09 0.31 3.95
N LEU A 116 -2.06 -0.95 4.38
CA LEU A 116 -3.28 -1.69 4.73
C LEU A 116 -4.04 -0.98 5.86
N THR A 117 -3.34 -0.59 6.92
CA THR A 117 -3.95 0.06 8.08
C THR A 117 -4.57 1.41 7.70
N VAL A 118 -3.86 2.23 6.93
CA VAL A 118 -4.35 3.55 6.50
C VAL A 118 -5.57 3.41 5.59
N GLU A 119 -5.53 2.49 4.64
CA GLU A 119 -6.65 2.25 3.72
C GLU A 119 -7.91 1.83 4.47
N VAL A 120 -7.82 0.79 5.31
CA VAL A 120 -8.97 0.27 6.06
C VAL A 120 -9.55 1.35 6.97
N ARG A 121 -8.71 2.09 7.69
CA ARG A 121 -9.16 3.20 8.54
C ARG A 121 -9.88 4.29 7.74
N THR A 122 -9.32 4.68 6.59
CA THR A 122 -9.90 5.72 5.74
C THR A 122 -11.27 5.30 5.23
N ILE A 123 -11.38 4.07 4.74
CA ILE A 123 -12.63 3.53 4.19
C ILE A 123 -13.69 3.33 5.27
N MET A 124 -13.34 2.79 6.43
CA MET A 124 -14.29 2.67 7.55
C MET A 124 -14.82 4.04 8.01
N LYS A 125 -13.94 5.05 8.09
CA LYS A 125 -14.34 6.42 8.45
C LYS A 125 -15.28 7.02 7.41
N LEU A 126 -15.03 6.80 6.12
CA LEU A 126 -15.91 7.22 5.04
C LEU A 126 -17.27 6.53 5.08
N ASN A 127 -17.31 5.22 5.36
CA ASN A 127 -18.56 4.46 5.48
C ASN A 127 -19.41 4.93 6.67
N LYS A 128 -18.78 5.20 7.82
CA LYS A 128 -19.47 5.70 9.02
C LYS A 128 -20.13 7.05 8.77
N ASN A 129 -19.43 7.98 8.11
CA ASN A 129 -19.96 9.31 7.80
C ASN A 129 -21.09 9.32 6.75
N LYS A 130 -21.30 8.22 6.02
CA LYS A 130 -22.42 8.08 5.07
C LYS A 130 -23.69 7.54 5.73
N ASN A 131 -23.53 6.80 6.83
CA ASN A 131 -24.61 6.18 7.59
C ASN A 131 -24.90 6.92 8.92
N ALA A 132 -24.38 8.13 9.10
CA ALA A 132 -24.65 9.04 10.21
C ALA A 132 -25.37 10.27 9.67
#